data_AF-A0A2T6D3E1-F1
#
_entry.id   AF-A0A2T6D3E1-F1
#
_cell.length_a   1.000
_cell.length_b   1.000
_cell.length_c   1.000
_cell.angle_alpha   90.00
_cell.angle_beta   90.00
_cell.angle_gamma   90.00
#
_symmetry.space_group_name_H-M   'P 1'
#
loop_
_entity.id
_entity.type
_entity.pdbx_description
1 polymer ?
#
loop_
_entity_poly.entity_id
_entity_poly.type
_entity_poly.pdbx_seq_one_letter_code
_entity_poly.pdbx_strand_id
1 'polypeptide(L)'
;MTLSDEQKSAISQWIEGGASLSEIQKRLKEEFQISLTYLETRLLADDLKLAFKEPEPGPAVDQPLPPPEPETPAEAPGKVHVTIDQITRPGSVISGRVTFSDGEKAEWYLDQMGRLGLNASTPGYRPSQDDVMSFQMELEKAARGSGL
;
A
#
# COMPACT_ATOMS: atom_id res chain seq x y z
N MET A 1 7.44 -25.92 9.63
CA MET A 1 8.52 -25.91 10.64
C MET A 1 7.88 -25.55 11.97
N THR A 2 8.14 -26.26 13.06
CA THR A 2 7.47 -25.98 14.35
C THR A 2 8.30 -25.00 15.17
N LEU A 3 7.66 -23.92 15.64
CA LEU A 3 8.29 -22.96 16.55
C LEU A 3 8.56 -23.59 17.91
N SER A 4 9.65 -23.14 18.56
CA SER A 4 10.00 -23.50 19.93
C SER A 4 9.03 -22.87 20.94
N ASP A 5 8.91 -23.46 22.13
CA ASP A 5 8.04 -22.95 23.21
C ASP A 5 8.31 -21.47 23.56
N GLU A 6 9.58 -21.06 23.52
CA GLU A 6 9.99 -19.67 23.77
C GLU A 6 9.42 -18.70 22.72
N GLN A 7 9.37 -19.11 21.45
CA GLN A 7 8.81 -18.32 20.35
C GLN A 7 7.29 -18.26 20.43
N LYS A 8 6.64 -19.37 20.78
CA LYS A 8 5.18 -19.40 21.00
C LYS A 8 4.77 -18.46 22.13
N SER A 9 5.52 -18.46 23.22
CA SER A 9 5.28 -17.56 24.36
C SER A 9 5.41 -16.08 23.96
N ALA A 10 6.48 -15.73 23.22
CA ALA A 10 6.68 -14.38 22.71
C ALA A 10 5.54 -13.91 21.79
N ILE A 11 5.10 -14.78 20.86
CA ILE A 11 3.99 -14.51 19.96
C ILE A 11 2.69 -14.26 20.73
N SER A 12 2.35 -15.14 21.69
CA SER A 12 1.17 -14.96 22.53
C SER A 12 1.18 -13.62 23.25
N GLN A 13 2.31 -13.25 23.86
CA GLN A 13 2.46 -11.98 24.56
C GLN A 13 2.29 -10.77 23.62
N TRP A 14 2.77 -10.86 22.38
CA TRP A 14 2.58 -9.80 21.39
C TRP A 14 1.13 -9.71 20.93
N ILE A 15 0.44 -10.83 20.74
CA ILE A 15 -0.99 -10.86 20.38
C ILE A 15 -1.86 -10.33 21.52
N GLU A 16 -1.57 -10.69 22.78
CA GLU A 16 -2.22 -10.11 23.96
C GLU A 16 -1.96 -8.60 24.08
N GLY A 17 -0.78 -8.15 23.65
CA GLY A 17 -0.43 -6.74 23.49
C GLY A 17 -1.07 -6.03 22.29
N GLY A 18 -1.86 -6.75 21.47
CA GLY A 18 -2.54 -6.20 20.30
C GLY A 18 -1.68 -6.11 19.02
N ALA A 19 -0.56 -6.83 18.96
CA ALA A 19 0.31 -6.82 17.79
C ALA A 19 -0.33 -7.53 16.59
N SER A 20 -0.16 -6.93 15.41
CA SER A 20 -0.66 -7.48 14.15
C SER A 20 0.23 -8.64 13.66
N LEU A 21 -0.31 -9.49 12.79
CA LEU A 21 0.45 -10.60 12.17
C LEU A 21 1.78 -10.14 11.52
N SER A 22 1.77 -8.98 10.86
CA SER A 22 2.95 -8.40 10.22
C SER A 22 4.02 -7.93 11.21
N GLU A 23 3.61 -7.40 12.37
CA GLU A 23 4.54 -7.02 13.44
C GLU A 23 5.17 -8.24 14.08
N ILE A 24 4.37 -9.30 14.30
CA ILE A 24 4.86 -10.58 14.81
C ILE A 24 5.88 -11.20 13.87
N GLN A 25 5.64 -11.16 12.56
CA GLN A 25 6.61 -11.64 11.56
C GLN A 25 7.92 -10.87 11.60
N LYS A 26 7.84 -9.54 11.70
CA LYS A 26 9.03 -8.69 11.79
C LYS A 26 9.83 -9.03 13.05
N ARG A 27 9.17 -9.12 14.21
CA ARG A 27 9.82 -9.46 15.49
C ARG A 27 10.41 -10.87 15.50
N LEU A 28 9.74 -11.87 14.92
CA LEU A 28 10.30 -13.22 14.79
C LEU A 28 11.55 -13.24 13.92
N LYS A 29 11.59 -12.40 12.88
CA LYS A 29 12.75 -12.28 12.00
C LYS A 29 13.89 -11.49 12.66
N GLU A 30 13.60 -10.47 13.45
CA GLU A 30 14.63 -9.65 14.12
C GLU A 30 15.19 -10.36 15.37
N GLU A 31 14.32 -10.86 16.26
CA GLU A 31 14.70 -11.43 17.55
C GLU A 31 15.15 -12.89 17.43
N PHE A 32 14.45 -13.68 16.60
CA PHE A 32 14.70 -15.11 16.48
C PHE A 32 15.31 -15.51 15.13
N GLN A 33 15.53 -14.55 14.22
CA GLN A 33 16.01 -14.79 12.85
C GLN A 33 15.14 -15.77 12.04
N ILE A 34 13.86 -15.90 12.42
CA ILE A 34 12.90 -16.80 11.77
C ILE A 34 12.03 -16.01 10.82
N SER A 35 12.09 -16.36 9.53
CA SER A 35 11.21 -15.81 8.51
C SER A 35 10.02 -16.73 8.32
N LEU A 36 8.84 -16.30 8.76
CA LEU A 36 7.58 -16.99 8.51
C LEU A 36 6.78 -16.25 7.44
N THR A 37 6.02 -17.02 6.65
CA THR A 37 5.08 -16.46 5.68
C THR A 37 3.75 -16.07 6.34
N TYR A 38 2.97 -15.19 5.71
CA TYR A 38 1.71 -14.68 6.28
C TYR A 38 0.72 -15.83 6.58
N LEU A 39 0.70 -16.83 5.70
CA LEU A 39 -0.09 -18.03 5.87
C LEU A 39 0.33 -18.82 7.13
N GLU A 40 1.63 -18.97 7.36
CA GLU A 40 2.14 -19.70 8.53
C GLU A 40 1.87 -18.95 9.84
N THR A 41 2.02 -17.62 9.86
CA THR A 41 1.69 -16.80 11.04
C THR A 41 0.20 -16.85 11.35
N ARG A 42 -0.66 -16.87 10.32
CA ARG A 42 -2.11 -17.03 10.48
C ARG A 42 -2.51 -18.44 10.94
N LEU A 43 -1.81 -19.48 10.50
CA LEU A 43 -2.00 -20.85 11.00
C LEU A 43 -1.59 -20.98 12.48
N LEU A 44 -0.50 -20.32 12.88
CA LEU A 44 -0.03 -20.29 14.28
C LEU A 44 -0.97 -19.52 15.21
N ALA A 45 -1.50 -18.40 14.72
CA ALA A 45 -2.57 -17.63 15.36
C ALA A 45 -3.80 -18.51 15.68
N ASP A 46 -4.21 -19.32 14.70
CA ASP A 46 -5.35 -20.22 14.81
C ASP A 46 -5.06 -21.41 15.75
N ASP A 47 -3.87 -22.01 15.66
CA ASP A 47 -3.40 -23.09 16.54
C ASP A 47 -3.38 -22.68 18.03
N LEU A 48 -2.95 -21.45 18.31
CA LEU A 48 -2.96 -20.88 19.66
C LEU A 48 -4.36 -20.44 20.12
N LYS A 49 -5.40 -20.56 19.27
CA LYS A 49 -6.76 -20.05 19.49
C LYS A 49 -6.81 -18.59 19.94
N LEU A 50 -5.82 -17.80 19.52
CA LEU A 50 -5.71 -16.42 19.94
C LEU A 50 -6.56 -15.56 19.00
N ALA A 51 -7.60 -14.94 19.56
CA ALA A 51 -8.42 -13.99 18.83
C ALA A 51 -7.61 -12.71 18.61
N PHE A 52 -7.15 -12.49 17.39
CA PHE A 52 -6.59 -11.21 16.98
C PHE A 52 -7.69 -10.17 17.10
N LYS A 53 -7.53 -9.28 18.08
CA LYS A 53 -8.41 -8.15 18.25
C LYS A 53 -8.02 -7.15 17.18
N GLU A 54 -8.74 -7.19 16.05
CA GLU A 54 -8.63 -6.20 14.98
C GLU A 54 -8.64 -4.80 15.64
N PRO A 55 -7.52 -4.05 15.62
CA PRO A 55 -7.54 -2.70 16.13
C PRO A 55 -8.43 -1.88 15.18
N GLU A 56 -9.45 -1.22 15.75
CA GLU A 56 -10.20 -0.21 15.01
C GLU A 56 -9.23 0.78 14.34
N PRO A 57 -9.52 1.21 13.10
CA PRO A 57 -8.61 2.06 12.34
C PRO A 57 -8.57 3.45 12.97
N GLY A 58 -7.62 3.64 13.89
CA GLY A 58 -7.24 4.93 14.47
C GLY A 58 -5.83 5.32 14.02
N PRO A 59 -5.56 6.59 13.72
CA PRO A 59 -4.37 7.03 13.01
C PRO A 59 -3.15 7.12 13.94
N ALA A 60 -1.99 6.64 13.51
CA ALA A 60 -0.69 6.96 14.11
C ALA A 60 0.39 6.89 13.01
N VAL A 61 0.91 8.03 12.52
CA VAL A 61 2.12 8.75 12.96
C VAL A 61 3.36 7.86 13.22
N ASP A 62 4.33 7.95 12.29
CA ASP A 62 5.80 8.19 12.47
C ASP A 62 6.59 7.25 13.43
N GLN A 63 7.69 6.52 13.14
CA GLN A 63 8.76 6.40 12.10
C GLN A 63 9.56 5.06 12.39
N PRO A 64 10.78 4.79 11.87
CA PRO A 64 11.30 4.77 10.49
C PRO A 64 11.96 3.41 10.11
N LEU A 65 11.96 3.02 8.83
CA LEU A 65 13.02 2.21 8.21
C LEU A 65 13.12 2.55 6.69
N PRO A 66 14.28 2.99 6.16
CA PRO A 66 14.54 3.15 4.72
C PRO A 66 15.45 2.02 4.16
N PRO A 67 15.76 1.95 2.85
CA PRO A 67 14.88 1.71 1.69
C PRO A 67 15.34 0.50 0.81
N PRO A 68 14.53 0.05 -0.16
CA PRO A 68 14.99 0.25 -1.54
C PRO A 68 13.98 1.05 -2.36
N GLU A 69 14.48 2.13 -2.95
CA GLU A 69 13.84 3.03 -3.91
C GLU A 69 13.96 2.47 -5.35
N PRO A 70 13.17 2.94 -6.35
CA PRO A 70 12.69 4.31 -6.49
C PRO A 70 11.18 4.50 -6.30
N GLU A 71 10.88 5.36 -5.34
CA GLU A 71 9.97 6.50 -5.40
C GLU A 71 8.57 6.28 -5.99
N THR A 72 7.59 6.19 -5.09
CA THR A 72 6.59 7.26 -5.07
C THR A 72 6.37 7.63 -3.60
N PRO A 73 6.69 8.87 -3.21
CA PRO A 73 6.67 9.26 -1.80
C PRO A 73 5.26 9.09 -1.23
N ALA A 74 5.21 8.56 -0.02
CA ALA A 74 4.04 8.61 0.85
C ALA A 74 3.46 10.02 0.80
N GLU A 75 2.34 10.18 0.10
CA GLU A 75 1.68 11.47 0.05
C GLU A 75 0.92 11.65 1.35
N ALA A 76 1.29 12.73 2.03
CA ALA A 76 0.51 13.28 3.12
C ALA A 76 -0.97 13.32 2.71
N PRO A 77 -1.91 12.93 3.59
CA PRO A 77 -3.33 13.11 3.31
C PRO A 77 -3.58 14.59 2.98
N GLY A 78 -3.91 14.89 1.72
CA GLY A 78 -4.13 16.26 1.22
C GLY A 78 -3.49 16.62 -0.13
N LYS A 79 -2.90 15.68 -0.86
CA LYS A 79 -2.40 15.90 -2.23
C LYS A 79 -2.83 14.76 -3.17
N VAL A 80 -2.78 15.03 -4.48
CA VAL A 80 -3.11 14.07 -5.54
C VAL A 80 -1.88 13.27 -5.94
N HIS A 81 -1.94 11.96 -5.74
CA HIS A 81 -0.86 11.03 -6.00
C HIS A 81 -1.07 10.27 -7.30
N VAL A 82 -0.11 10.32 -8.22
CA VAL A 82 -0.20 9.66 -9.53
C VAL A 82 0.90 8.60 -9.67
N THR A 83 0.50 7.39 -10.04
CA THR A 83 1.40 6.26 -10.29
C THR A 83 1.24 5.78 -11.72
N ILE A 84 2.35 5.41 -12.36
CA ILE A 84 2.38 4.82 -13.70
C ILE A 84 2.57 3.31 -13.59
N ASP A 85 1.75 2.58 -14.33
CA ASP A 85 1.91 1.15 -14.51
C ASP A 85 2.95 0.87 -15.60
N GLN A 86 3.95 0.06 -15.28
CA GLN A 86 5.04 -0.28 -16.20
C GLN A 86 4.63 -1.31 -17.26
N ILE A 87 3.41 -1.85 -17.20
CA ILE A 87 2.89 -2.81 -18.17
C ILE A 87 2.21 -2.04 -19.31
N THR A 88 2.77 -2.14 -20.51
CA THR A 88 2.17 -1.56 -21.71
C THR A 88 0.84 -2.27 -22.03
N ARG A 89 -0.29 -1.57 -21.83
CA ARG A 89 -1.61 -2.06 -22.20
C ARG A 89 -1.84 -1.89 -23.71
N PRO A 90 -2.39 -2.89 -24.43
CA PRO A 90 -2.72 -2.75 -25.84
C PRO A 90 -3.68 -1.57 -26.06
N GLY A 91 -3.25 -0.57 -26.83
CA GLY A 91 -4.05 0.65 -27.09
C GLY A 91 -3.86 1.80 -26.09
N SER A 92 -2.88 1.74 -25.19
CA SER A 92 -2.52 2.88 -24.32
C SER A 92 -1.01 3.08 -24.28
N VAL A 93 -0.56 4.33 -24.40
CA VAL A 93 0.87 4.69 -24.30
C VAL A 93 1.33 4.69 -22.85
N ILE A 94 0.44 5.12 -21.94
CA ILE A 94 0.69 5.13 -20.50
C ILE A 94 -0.62 4.78 -19.82
N SER A 95 -0.56 3.96 -18.78
CA SER A 95 -1.70 3.76 -17.89
C SER A 95 -1.22 3.77 -16.46
N GLY A 96 -2.13 4.01 -15.52
CA GLY A 96 -1.74 4.16 -14.14
C GLY A 96 -2.92 4.27 -13.19
N ARG A 97 -2.61 4.57 -11.94
CA ARG A 97 -3.58 4.81 -10.88
C ARG A 97 -3.33 6.18 -10.27
N VAL A 98 -4.41 6.86 -9.88
CA VAL A 98 -4.39 8.12 -9.16
C VAL A 98 -5.17 7.97 -7.86
N THR A 99 -4.64 8.56 -6.79
CA THR A 99 -5.35 8.79 -5.53
C THR A 99 -5.52 10.28 -5.37
N PHE A 100 -6.76 10.77 -5.36
CA PHE A 100 -7.07 12.18 -5.19
C PHE A 100 -6.95 12.62 -3.74
N SER A 101 -6.98 13.94 -3.50
CA SER A 101 -6.74 14.51 -2.16
C SER A 101 -7.83 14.15 -1.15
N ASP A 102 -9.02 13.78 -1.63
CA ASP A 102 -10.14 13.24 -0.86
C ASP A 102 -9.99 11.75 -0.50
N GLY A 103 -8.91 11.12 -0.96
CA GLY A 103 -8.62 9.70 -0.78
C GLY A 103 -9.28 8.81 -1.83
N GLU A 104 -10.01 9.38 -2.80
CA GLU A 104 -10.67 8.58 -3.83
C GLU A 104 -9.67 8.10 -4.89
N LYS A 105 -9.85 6.84 -5.32
CA LYS A 105 -8.93 6.17 -6.24
C LYS A 105 -9.56 5.97 -7.61
N ALA A 106 -8.82 6.35 -8.64
CA ALA A 106 -9.20 6.14 -10.02
C ALA A 106 -8.05 5.52 -10.82
N GLU A 107 -8.40 4.72 -11.83
CA GLU A 107 -7.46 4.35 -12.89
C GLU A 107 -7.45 5.46 -13.94
N TRP A 108 -6.29 5.74 -14.50
CA TRP A 108 -6.17 6.67 -15.60
C TRP A 108 -5.35 6.03 -16.73
N TYR A 109 -5.60 6.49 -17.94
CA TYR A 109 -4.86 6.04 -19.11
C TYR A 109 -4.74 7.14 -20.14
N LEU A 110 -3.63 7.11 -20.87
CA LEU A 110 -3.34 7.97 -22.00
C LEU A 110 -3.29 7.09 -23.25
N ASP A 111 -4.20 7.37 -24.18
CA ASP A 111 -4.22 6.72 -25.50
C ASP A 111 -3.14 7.30 -26.43
N GLN A 112 -2.84 6.61 -27.54
CA GLN A 112 -1.89 7.05 -28.56
C GLN A 112 -2.27 8.40 -29.20
N MET A 113 -3.54 8.82 -29.11
CA MET A 113 -3.99 10.14 -29.55
C MET A 113 -3.76 11.24 -28.50
N GLY A 114 -3.10 10.94 -27.37
CA GLY A 114 -2.88 11.89 -26.27
C GLY A 114 -4.14 12.21 -25.47
N ARG A 115 -5.17 11.37 -25.56
CA ARG A 115 -6.43 11.54 -24.82
C ARG A 115 -6.32 10.91 -23.44
N LEU A 116 -6.50 11.72 -22.41
CA LEU A 116 -6.56 11.28 -21.02
C LEU A 116 -7.96 10.75 -20.70
N GLY A 117 -8.02 9.47 -20.33
CA GLY A 117 -9.19 8.82 -19.76
C GLY A 117 -9.02 8.63 -18.26
N LEU A 118 -10.11 8.84 -17.51
CA LEU A 118 -10.16 8.61 -16.07
C LEU A 118 -11.33 7.68 -15.76
N ASN A 119 -11.05 6.65 -14.98
CA ASN A 119 -11.98 5.62 -14.57
C ASN A 119 -12.00 5.55 -13.04
N ALA A 120 -12.88 6.33 -12.42
CA ALA A 120 -13.05 6.34 -10.98
C ALA A 120 -13.71 5.05 -10.49
N SER A 121 -13.29 4.57 -9.32
CA SER A 121 -13.92 3.41 -8.68
C SER A 121 -15.36 3.72 -8.26
N THR A 122 -15.63 4.99 -7.93
CA THR A 122 -16.96 5.47 -7.60
C THR A 122 -17.70 5.92 -8.88
N PRO A 123 -18.85 5.31 -9.21
CA PRO A 123 -19.59 5.68 -10.41
C PRO A 123 -20.13 7.11 -10.31
N GLY A 124 -19.81 7.94 -11.31
CA GLY A 124 -20.24 9.34 -11.36
C GLY A 124 -19.38 10.28 -10.50
N TYR A 125 -18.29 9.79 -9.91
CA TYR A 125 -17.33 10.66 -9.25
C TYR A 125 -16.70 11.64 -10.22
N ARG A 126 -16.56 12.88 -9.75
CA ARG A 126 -15.92 13.96 -10.47
C ARG A 126 -14.92 14.63 -9.53
N PRO A 127 -13.62 14.52 -9.80
CA PRO A 127 -12.61 15.15 -8.97
C PRO A 127 -12.79 16.67 -8.94
N SER A 128 -12.39 17.29 -7.83
CA SER A 128 -12.45 18.74 -7.64
C SER A 128 -11.57 19.46 -8.66
N GLN A 129 -11.83 20.75 -8.91
CA GLN A 129 -11.03 21.51 -9.87
C GLN A 129 -9.55 21.56 -9.49
N ASP A 130 -9.25 21.70 -8.19
CA ASP A 130 -7.89 21.71 -7.64
C ASP A 130 -7.20 20.34 -7.83
N ASP A 131 -7.92 19.26 -7.56
CA ASP A 131 -7.48 17.89 -7.78
C ASP A 131 -7.18 17.61 -9.26
N VAL A 132 -8.01 18.11 -10.17
CA VAL A 132 -7.79 17.97 -11.62
C VAL A 132 -6.54 18.70 -12.08
N MET A 133 -6.25 19.89 -11.53
CA MET A 133 -5.00 20.60 -11.86
C MET A 133 -3.79 19.85 -11.32
N SER A 134 -3.84 19.40 -10.06
CA SER A 134 -2.76 18.66 -9.41
C SER A 134 -2.49 17.32 -10.10
N PHE A 135 -3.56 16.59 -10.47
CA PHE A 135 -3.49 15.35 -11.23
C PHE A 135 -2.75 15.53 -12.55
N GLN A 136 -3.09 16.56 -13.35
CA GLN A 136 -2.45 16.80 -14.64
C GLN A 136 -0.95 17.12 -14.50
N MET A 137 -0.58 17.90 -13.48
CA MET A 137 0.82 18.25 -13.22
C MET A 137 1.65 17.02 -12.83
N GLU A 138 1.12 16.22 -11.90
CA GLU A 138 1.78 14.98 -11.45
C GLU A 138 1.82 13.92 -12.57
N LEU A 139 0.77 13.84 -13.39
CA LEU A 139 0.74 12.99 -14.57
C LEU A 139 1.83 13.35 -15.59
N GLU A 140 1.99 14.63 -15.93
CA GLU A 140 3.04 15.07 -16.87
C GLU A 140 4.42 14.72 -16.32
N LYS A 141 4.66 15.00 -15.04
CA LYS A 141 5.92 14.70 -14.36
C LYS A 141 6.21 13.20 -14.35
N ALA A 142 5.21 12.38 -14.04
CA ALA A 142 5.34 10.93 -14.04
C ALA A 142 5.61 10.41 -15.46
N ALA A 143 4.90 10.93 -16.48
CA ALA A 143 5.07 10.53 -17.88
C ALA A 143 6.49 10.82 -18.38
N ARG A 144 7.03 12.00 -18.06
CA ARG A 144 8.42 12.39 -18.37
C ARG A 144 9.44 11.52 -17.64
N GLY A 145 9.16 11.14 -16.39
CA GLY A 145 9.99 10.21 -15.63
C GLY A 145 10.02 8.78 -16.19
N SER A 146 8.94 8.36 -16.86
CA SER A 146 8.86 7.03 -17.50
C SER A 146 9.53 6.96 -18.88
N GLY A 147 10.13 8.05 -19.37
CA GLY A 147 10.97 8.03 -20.58
C GLY A 147 10.22 8.27 -21.91
N LEU A 148 9.11 9.01 -21.87
CA LEU A 148 8.51 9.68 -23.04
C LEU A 148 9.03 11.11 -23.16
#